data_AF-A0A841K264-F1
#
_entry.id   AF-A0A841K264-F1
#
_cell.length_a   1.000
_cell.length_b   1.000
_cell.length_c   1.000
_cell.angle_alpha   90.00
_cell.angle_beta   90.00
_cell.angle_gamma   90.00
#
_symmetry.space_group_name_H-M   'P 1'
#
loop_
_entity.id
_entity.type
_entity.pdbx_description
1 polymer ?
#
loop_
_entity_poly.entity_id
_entity_poly.type
_entity_poly.pdbx_seq_one_letter_code
_entity_poly.pdbx_strand_id
1 'polypeptide(L)'
;MHNLAERPTAGEVLILPRSSTNPALERHYTVAEIAKLWNISRQTLTKYFADEPGVLKHENTPSRYLRSYCTLRIPESVVIRVHTRLKR
;
A
#
# COMPACT_ATOMS: atom_id res chain seq x y z
N MET A 1 -8.67 18.96 -56.35
CA MET A 1 -7.78 17.79 -56.16
C MET A 1 -8.18 17.12 -54.87
N HIS A 2 -8.52 15.83 -54.95
CA HIS A 2 -8.91 14.99 -53.82
C HIS A 2 -7.77 14.88 -52.82
N ASN A 3 -8.04 15.07 -51.53
CA ASN A 3 -7.30 14.33 -50.53
C ASN A 3 -8.30 13.60 -49.62
N LEU A 4 -8.34 12.30 -49.88
CA LEU A 4 -9.11 11.29 -49.20
C LEU A 4 -8.22 10.80 -48.05
N ALA A 5 -8.86 10.50 -46.91
CA ALA A 5 -8.33 9.72 -45.80
C ALA A 5 -7.30 10.41 -44.89
N GLU A 6 -7.77 10.85 -43.72
CA GLU A 6 -7.34 10.22 -42.46
C GLU A 6 -8.59 9.99 -41.60
N ARG A 7 -9.08 8.75 -41.60
CA ARG A 7 -10.05 8.27 -40.60
C ARG A 7 -9.32 8.24 -39.25
N PRO A 8 -9.89 8.71 -38.13
CA PRO A 8 -9.33 8.37 -36.83
C PRO A 8 -9.57 6.88 -36.59
N THR A 9 -8.50 6.11 -36.75
CA THR A 9 -8.42 4.67 -36.55
C THR A 9 -8.70 4.34 -35.09
N ALA A 10 -9.51 3.30 -34.86
CA ALA A 10 -9.75 2.69 -33.56
C ALA A 10 -8.43 2.47 -32.80
N GLY A 11 -8.33 2.96 -31.56
CA GLY A 11 -7.15 2.69 -30.73
C GLY A 11 -6.87 3.63 -29.57
N GLU A 12 -7.71 4.62 -29.29
CA GLU A 12 -7.60 5.39 -28.04
C GLU A 12 -8.10 4.52 -26.88
N VAL A 13 -7.29 3.52 -26.54
CA VAL A 13 -7.35 2.89 -25.23
C VAL A 13 -7.03 4.01 -24.26
N LEU A 14 -8.06 4.58 -23.65
CA LEU A 14 -7.95 5.43 -22.49
C LEU A 14 -7.22 4.64 -21.42
N ILE A 15 -5.89 4.71 -21.43
CA ILE A 15 -5.07 4.44 -20.26
C ILE A 15 -5.44 5.58 -19.31
N LEU A 16 -6.58 5.46 -18.64
CA LEU A 16 -6.82 6.19 -17.41
C LEU A 16 -5.54 6.00 -16.60
N PRO A 17 -4.89 7.06 -16.09
CA PRO A 17 -3.74 6.87 -15.21
C PRO A 17 -4.25 5.93 -14.13
N ARG A 18 -3.74 4.68 -14.12
CA ARG A 18 -3.94 3.76 -13.01
C ARG A 18 -3.52 4.56 -11.81
N SER A 19 -4.50 4.96 -11.00
CA SER A 19 -4.44 6.09 -10.08
C SER A 19 -3.03 6.23 -9.53
N SER A 20 -2.29 7.22 -10.02
CA SER A 20 -0.96 7.55 -9.53
C SER A 20 -1.08 8.23 -8.16
N THR A 21 -1.84 7.61 -7.25
CA THR A 21 -1.81 7.95 -5.85
C THR A 21 -0.43 7.51 -5.39
N ASN A 22 0.47 8.48 -5.31
CA ASN A 22 1.80 8.25 -4.81
C ASN A 22 1.65 7.68 -3.39
N PRO A 23 2.12 6.45 -3.08
CA PRO A 23 1.96 5.85 -1.76
C PRO A 23 2.56 6.72 -0.65
N ALA A 24 3.49 7.61 -0.97
CA ALA A 24 4.05 8.60 -0.06
C ALA A 24 3.05 9.69 0.39
N LEU A 25 2.00 9.96 -0.40
CA LEU A 25 0.95 10.95 -0.09
C LEU A 25 -0.29 10.33 0.57
N GLU A 26 -0.31 9.00 0.71
CA GLU A 26 -1.41 8.29 1.34
C GLU A 26 -1.45 8.48 2.86
N ARG A 27 -2.59 8.14 3.45
CA ARG A 27 -2.73 8.11 4.90
C ARG A 27 -1.94 6.91 5.45
N HIS A 28 -1.04 7.19 6.39
CA HIS A 28 -0.17 6.17 6.98
C HIS A 28 -0.66 5.79 8.38
N TYR A 29 -1.16 4.56 8.50
CA TYR A 29 -1.62 4.01 9.76
C TYR A 29 -0.49 3.29 10.50
N THR A 30 -0.60 3.24 11.81
CA THR A 30 0.22 2.38 12.66
C THR A 30 -0.45 1.02 12.84
N VAL A 31 0.36 0.02 13.21
CA VAL A 31 -0.16 -1.33 13.57
C VAL A 31 -1.18 -1.24 14.71
N ALA A 32 -1.00 -0.32 15.65
CA ALA A 32 -1.91 -0.15 16.78
C ALA A 32 -3.28 0.39 16.37
N GLU A 33 -3.33 1.30 15.38
CA GLU A 33 -4.58 1.82 14.84
C GLU A 33 -5.34 0.72 14.07
N ILE A 34 -4.65 -0.01 13.19
CA ILE A 34 -5.26 -1.12 12.45
C ILE A 34 -5.72 -2.22 13.40
N ALA A 35 -4.95 -2.52 14.45
CA ALA A 35 -5.32 -3.50 15.47
C ALA A 35 -6.65 -3.15 16.14
N LYS A 36 -6.87 -1.87 16.45
CA LYS A 36 -8.15 -1.39 17.00
C LYS A 36 -9.27 -1.48 15.98
N LEU A 37 -9.02 -1.11 14.72
CA LEU A 37 -10.03 -1.16 13.66
C LEU A 37 -10.49 -2.58 13.33
N TRP A 38 -9.56 -3.54 13.30
CA TRP A 38 -9.87 -4.94 12.96
C TRP A 38 -10.13 -5.81 14.19
N ASN A 39 -9.96 -5.27 15.39
CA ASN A 39 -10.05 -5.97 16.67
C ASN A 39 -9.13 -7.21 16.75
N ILE A 40 -7.92 -7.08 16.18
CA ILE A 40 -6.90 -8.14 16.11
C ILE A 40 -5.67 -7.73 16.94
N SER A 41 -4.96 -8.70 17.51
CA SER A 41 -3.73 -8.43 18.24
C SER A 41 -2.66 -7.74 17.38
N ARG A 42 -1.95 -6.77 17.97
CA ARG A 42 -0.82 -6.10 17.29
C ARG A 42 0.22 -7.10 16.79
N GLN A 43 0.48 -8.16 17.55
CA GLN A 43 1.47 -9.18 17.18
C GLN A 43 1.07 -9.91 15.89
N THR A 44 -0.20 -10.22 15.72
CA THR A 44 -0.72 -10.85 14.49
C THR A 44 -0.61 -9.91 13.29
N LEU A 45 -1.01 -8.64 13.47
CA LEU A 45 -0.87 -7.66 12.40
C LEU A 45 0.59 -7.39 12.02
N THR A 46 1.50 -7.32 13.00
CA THR A 46 2.93 -7.20 12.72
C THR A 46 3.40 -8.33 11.82
N LYS A 47 2.93 -9.57 12.00
CA LYS A 47 3.26 -10.68 11.10
C LYS A 47 2.67 -10.47 9.71
N TYR A 48 1.40 -10.09 9.60
CA TYR A 48 0.76 -9.86 8.31
C TYR A 48 1.42 -8.74 7.49
N PHE A 49 1.89 -7.69 8.16
CA PHE A 49 2.54 -6.55 7.50
C PHE A 49 4.08 -6.68 7.43
N ALA A 50 4.70 -7.62 8.15
CA ALA A 50 6.15 -7.82 8.10
C ALA A 50 6.61 -8.26 6.71
N ASP A 51 5.83 -9.12 6.06
CA ASP A 51 6.11 -9.69 4.74
C ASP A 51 5.50 -8.88 3.58
N GLU A 52 4.77 -7.80 3.86
CA GLU A 52 4.10 -7.01 2.83
C GLU A 52 4.98 -5.90 2.23
N PRO A 53 5.14 -5.85 0.90
CA PRO A 53 5.91 -4.80 0.24
C PRO A 53 5.16 -3.46 0.30
N GLY A 54 5.88 -2.41 0.68
CA GLY A 54 5.35 -1.04 0.81
C GLY A 54 5.11 -0.59 2.25
N VAL A 55 5.35 -1.45 3.25
CA VAL A 55 5.32 -1.04 4.65
C VAL A 55 6.61 -0.30 5.01
N LEU A 56 6.48 0.93 5.49
CA LEU A 56 7.61 1.72 5.96
C LEU A 56 8.00 1.23 7.36
N LYS A 57 9.19 0.66 7.47
CA LYS A 57 9.76 0.18 8.74
C LYS A 57 10.70 1.25 9.27
N HIS A 58 10.31 1.92 10.34
CA HIS A 58 11.25 2.74 11.11
C HIS A 58 11.82 1.85 12.22
N GLU A 59 12.93 1.18 11.89
CA GLU A 59 13.73 0.48 12.89
C GLU A 59 14.66 1.48 13.55
N ASN A 60 14.52 1.65 14.86
CA ASN A 60 15.56 2.29 15.64
C ASN A 60 16.70 1.26 15.77
N THR A 61 17.92 1.63 15.39
CA THR A 61 19.08 0.73 15.32
C THR A 61 19.15 -0.17 16.56
N PRO A 62 19.20 -1.51 16.41
CA PRO A 62 19.30 -2.41 17.54
C PRO A 62 20.60 -2.14 18.30
N SER A 63 20.51 -1.58 19.50
CA SER A 63 21.57 -1.77 20.48
C SER A 63 21.52 -3.23 20.92
N ARG A 64 22.69 -3.87 21.01
CA ARG A 64 22.91 -5.32 21.24
C ARG A 64 22.18 -5.93 22.45
N TYR A 65 21.54 -5.09 23.29
CA TYR A 65 20.92 -5.43 24.56
C TYR A 65 19.43 -5.06 24.67
N LEU A 66 18.84 -4.34 23.71
CA LEU A 66 17.47 -3.82 23.81
C LEU A 66 16.62 -4.29 22.62
N ARG A 67 15.38 -4.69 22.92
CA ARG A 67 14.39 -5.01 21.88
C ARG A 67 14.17 -3.76 21.01
N SER A 68 14.48 -3.87 19.72
CA SER A 68 14.21 -2.81 18.76
C SER A 68 12.71 -2.57 18.68
N TYR A 69 12.30 -1.34 19.00
CA TYR A 69 10.95 -0.89 18.72
C TYR A 69 10.87 -0.54 17.22
N CYS A 70 10.31 -1.44 16.42
CA CYS A 70 10.00 -1.14 15.03
C CYS A 70 8.66 -0.41 14.97
N THR A 71 8.70 0.85 14.55
CA THR A 71 7.47 1.59 14.23
C THR A 71 7.14 1.32 12.77
N LEU A 72 6.11 0.51 12.53
CA LEU A 72 5.61 0.28 11.17
C LEU A 72 4.58 1.36 10.80
N ARG A 73 4.82 2.01 9.67
CA ARG A 73 3.90 2.94 9.01
C ARG A 73 3.37 2.27 7.76
N ILE A 74 2.07 1.97 7.77
CA ILE A 74 1.39 1.17 6.76
C ILE A 74 0.50 2.11 5.97
N PRO A 75 0.77 2.32 4.67
CA PRO A 75 -0.11 3.10 3.80
C PRO A 75 -1.49 2.46 3.66
N GLU A 76 -2.51 3.28 3.45
CA GLU A 76 -3.90 2.84 3.28
C GLU A 76 -4.05 1.81 2.15
N SER A 77 -3.36 1.98 1.02
CA SER A 77 -3.35 1.01 -0.08
C SER A 77 -2.94 -0.39 0.36
N VAL A 78 -1.93 -0.49 1.23
CA VAL A 78 -1.44 -1.77 1.77
C VAL A 78 -2.47 -2.38 2.72
N VAL A 79 -3.11 -1.57 3.57
CA VAL A 79 -4.18 -2.04 4.47
C VAL A 79 -5.33 -2.65 3.66
N ILE A 80 -5.79 -1.96 2.62
CA ILE A 80 -6.87 -2.43 1.75
C ILE A 80 -6.47 -3.75 1.09
N ARG A 81 -5.25 -3.84 0.52
CA ARG A 81 -4.75 -5.05 -0.14
C ARG A 81 -4.73 -6.26 0.80
N VAL A 82 -4.21 -6.10 2.01
CA VAL A 82 -4.16 -7.17 3.02
C VAL A 82 -5.58 -7.55 3.46
N HIS A 83 -6.47 -6.58 3.64
CA HIS A 83 -7.86 -6.86 4.01
C HIS A 83 -8.58 -7.68 2.94
N THR A 84 -8.42 -7.33 1.66
CA THR A 84 -9.00 -8.08 0.54
C THR A 84 -8.45 -9.51 0.48
N ARG A 85 -7.17 -9.71 0.78
CA ARG A 85 -6.54 -11.04 0.83
C ARG A 85 -7.06 -11.89 1.99
N LEU A 86 -7.31 -11.30 3.16
CA LEU A 86 -7.85 -11.99 4.34
C LEU A 86 -9.35 -12.30 4.23
N LYS A 87 -10.11 -11.54 3.43
CA LYS A 87 -11.54 -11.76 3.19
C LYS A 87 -11.83 -12.96 2.27
N ARG A 88 -10.82 -13.52 1.62
CA ARG A 88 -10.96 -14.61 0.65
C ARG A 88 -10.78 -15.97 1.30
#